data_AF-A0A7X3WM23-F1
#
_entry.id   AF-A0A7X3WM23-F1
#
_cell.length_a   1.000
_cell.length_b   1.000
_cell.length_c   1.000
_cell.angle_alpha   90.00
_cell.angle_beta   90.00
_cell.angle_gamma   90.00
#
_symmetry.space_group_name_H-M   'P 1'
#
loop_
_entity.id
_entity.type
_entity.pdbx_description
1 polymer ?
#
loop_
_entity_poly.entity_id
_entity_poly.type
_entity_poly.pdbx_seq_one_letter_code
_entity_poly.pdbx_strand_id
1 'polypeptide(L)'
;MINDNKHVFFISDNEGWIAGSDGSIFHTTTSGAKWDRQDSRIPLINGHVRDTINSLHFSDENYGIAVADVGFITRTEDGGKNWQLRESGTENNLTSM
;
A
#
# COMPACT_ATOMS: atom_id res chain seq x y z
N MET A 1 -2.53 -20.16 -13.23
CA MET A 1 -2.91 -18.75 -13.06
C MET A 1 -2.60 -18.40 -11.62
N ILE A 2 -1.43 -17.83 -11.36
CA ILE A 2 -1.04 -17.37 -10.02
C ILE A 2 -1.42 -15.89 -10.00
N ASN A 3 -2.40 -15.51 -9.18
CA ASN A 3 -2.75 -14.11 -8.94
C ASN A 3 -1.76 -13.57 -7.90
N ASP A 4 -0.67 -12.97 -8.37
CA ASP A 4 0.40 -12.35 -7.57
C ASP A 4 0.02 -10.97 -6.98
N ASN A 5 -1.24 -10.73 -6.60
CA ASN A 5 -1.68 -9.44 -6.02
C ASN A 5 -1.38 -9.34 -4.51
N LYS A 6 -0.20 -9.80 -4.08
CA LYS A 6 0.31 -9.57 -2.72
C LYS A 6 1.73 -9.05 -2.81
N HIS A 7 1.88 -7.73 -2.76
CA HIS A 7 3.19 -7.10 -2.73
C HIS A 7 3.72 -7.18 -1.31
N VAL A 8 4.87 -7.83 -1.15
CA VAL A 8 5.65 -7.83 0.08
C VAL A 8 6.94 -7.06 -0.18
N PHE A 9 7.24 -6.11 0.69
CA PHE A 9 8.43 -5.28 0.61
C PHE A 9 9.13 -5.27 1.97
N PHE A 10 10.42 -5.56 2.00
CA PHE A 10 11.24 -5.45 3.21
C PHE A 10 12.40 -4.49 2.94
N ILE A 11 12.57 -3.49 3.80
CA ILE A 11 13.71 -2.57 3.77
C ILE A 11 14.88 -3.13 4.59
N SER A 12 14.60 -4.04 5.52
CA SER A 12 15.56 -4.79 6.33
C SER A 12 14.98 -6.13 6.77
N ASP A 13 15.77 -6.97 7.43
CA ASP A 13 15.34 -8.28 7.95
C ASP A 13 14.20 -8.20 8.97
N ASN A 14 14.02 -7.03 9.61
CA ASN A 14 13.01 -6.84 10.66
C ASN A 14 11.82 -6.00 10.20
N GLU A 15 12.02 -5.14 9.20
CA GLU A 15 11.08 -4.07 8.85
C GLU A 15 10.55 -4.24 7.42
N GLY A 16 9.23 -4.36 7.29
CA GLY A 16 8.59 -4.62 6.01
C GLY A 16 7.09 -4.35 5.98
N TRP A 17 6.55 -4.23 4.78
CA TRP A 17 5.17 -3.92 4.50
C TRP A 17 4.55 -4.94 3.53
N ILE A 18 3.25 -5.16 3.66
CA ILE A 18 2.44 -5.91 2.69
C ILE A 18 1.24 -5.09 2.26
N ALA A 19 0.85 -5.24 1.00
CA ALA A 19 -0.39 -4.69 0.46
C ALA A 19 -1.30 -5.78 -0.10
N GLY A 20 -2.61 -5.54 -0.05
CA GLY A 20 -3.63 -6.52 -0.43
C GLY A 20 -4.76 -6.00 -1.32
N SER A 21 -5.62 -6.93 -1.71
CA SER A 21 -6.73 -6.73 -2.65
C SER A 21 -7.93 -5.93 -2.13
N ASP A 22 -7.91 -5.54 -0.85
CA ASP A 22 -8.95 -4.75 -0.18
C ASP A 22 -8.43 -3.36 0.21
N GLY A 23 -7.38 -2.88 -0.47
CA GLY A 23 -6.69 -1.64 -0.17
C GLY A 23 -6.03 -1.63 1.20
N SER A 24 -5.86 -2.77 1.85
CA SER A 24 -5.16 -2.87 3.14
C SER A 24 -3.64 -2.80 2.94
N ILE A 25 -2.99 -2.08 3.85
CA ILE A 25 -1.54 -2.08 4.02
C ILE A 25 -1.28 -2.59 5.44
N PHE A 26 -0.28 -3.47 5.59
CA PHE A 26 0.19 -3.89 6.90
C PHE A 26 1.69 -3.67 7.01
N HIS A 27 2.15 -3.42 8.23
CA HIS A 27 3.54 -3.16 8.56
C HIS A 27 4.03 -4.10 9.65
N THR A 28 5.27 -4.55 9.56
CA THR A 28 5.95 -5.34 10.58
C THR A 28 7.29 -4.70 10.93
N THR A 29 7.65 -4.77 12.21
CA THR A 29 8.99 -4.50 12.74
C THR A 29 9.58 -5.74 13.44
N THR A 30 8.98 -6.91 13.17
CA THR A 30 9.25 -8.17 13.88
C THR A 30 9.51 -9.32 12.89
N SER A 31 10.12 -9.03 11.75
CA SER A 31 10.43 -10.02 10.71
C SER A 31 9.20 -10.82 10.25
N GLY A 32 8.03 -10.18 10.24
CA GLY A 32 6.77 -10.80 9.84
C GLY A 32 6.08 -11.65 10.90
N ALA A 33 6.58 -11.71 12.14
CA ALA A 33 5.91 -12.40 13.24
C ALA A 33 4.60 -11.70 13.66
N LYS A 34 4.58 -10.36 13.61
CA LYS A 34 3.39 -9.53 13.86
C LYS A 34 3.22 -8.50 12.76
N TRP A 35 1.97 -8.28 12.34
CA TRP A 35 1.59 -7.30 11.32
C TRP A 35 0.55 -6.35 11.90
N ASP A 36 0.83 -5.05 11.85
CA ASP A 36 -0.07 -3.98 12.26
C ASP A 36 -0.72 -3.36 11.03
N ARG A 37 -2.05 -3.28 11.02
CA ARG A 37 -2.81 -2.72 9.89
C ARG A 37 -2.68 -1.20 9.86
N GLN A 38 -2.43 -0.67 8.67
CA GLN A 38 -2.38 0.76 8.38
C GLN A 38 -3.59 1.16 7.52
N ASP A 39 -4.14 2.35 7.76
CA ASP A 39 -5.18 2.90 6.89
C ASP A 39 -4.53 3.53 5.67
N SER A 40 -4.68 2.91 4.50
CA SER A 40 -4.17 3.41 3.21
C SER A 40 -4.79 4.74 2.76
N ARG A 41 -5.91 5.13 3.40
CA ARG A 41 -6.74 6.30 3.05
C ARG A 41 -7.34 6.28 1.65
N ILE A 42 -7.24 5.15 0.94
CA ILE A 42 -7.98 4.90 -0.31
C ILE A 42 -9.50 4.93 -0.01
N PRO A 43 -10.32 5.65 -0.78
CA PRO A 43 -11.75 5.75 -0.53
C PRO A 43 -12.46 4.39 -0.61
N LEU A 44 -13.57 4.27 0.14
CA LEU A 44 -14.44 3.12 0.03
C LEU A 44 -15.37 3.27 -1.19
N ILE A 45 -15.36 2.29 -2.07
CA ILE A 45 -16.37 2.06 -3.10
C ILE A 45 -17.64 1.55 -2.42
N ASN A 46 -18.75 2.26 -2.66
CA ASN A 46 -20.07 1.95 -2.09
C ASN A 46 -20.06 1.77 -0.56
N GLY A 47 -19.12 2.40 0.14
CA GLY A 47 -19.00 2.38 1.60
C GLY A 47 -18.46 1.08 2.22
N HIS A 48 -18.03 0.09 1.43
CA HIS A 48 -17.69 -1.23 1.99
C HIS A 48 -16.41 -1.87 1.43
N VAL A 49 -15.91 -1.46 0.26
CA VAL A 49 -14.75 -2.10 -0.40
C VAL A 49 -13.75 -1.04 -0.83
N ARG A 50 -12.46 -1.34 -0.84
CA ARG A 50 -11.44 -0.47 -1.46
C ARG A 50 -10.80 -1.19 -2.65
N ASP A 51 -10.27 -0.42 -3.57
CA ASP A 51 -9.51 -0.92 -4.71
C ASP A 51 -8.25 -1.69 -4.28
N THR A 52 -7.81 -2.61 -5.15
CA THR A 52 -6.59 -3.40 -4.90
C THR A 52 -5.38 -2.49 -4.99
N ILE A 53 -4.46 -2.62 -4.03
CA ILE A 53 -3.13 -2.01 -4.16
C ILE A 53 -2.27 -2.92 -5.04
N ASN A 54 -1.90 -2.43 -6.20
CA ASN A 54 -1.16 -3.14 -7.24
C ASN A 54 0.36 -2.95 -7.14
N SER A 55 0.84 -2.00 -6.33
CA SER A 55 2.26 -1.88 -6.03
C SER A 55 2.47 -1.07 -4.76
N LEU A 56 3.53 -1.42 -4.04
CA LEU A 56 3.96 -0.78 -2.80
C LEU A 56 5.49 -0.71 -2.82
N HIS A 57 6.03 0.47 -2.53
CA HIS A 57 7.47 0.68 -2.46
C HIS A 57 7.83 1.68 -1.37
N PHE A 58 8.96 1.44 -0.69
CA PHE A 58 9.53 2.35 0.30
C PHE A 58 10.97 2.69 -0.09
N SER A 59 11.32 3.98 -0.05
CA SER A 59 12.71 4.43 -0.27
C SER A 59 13.57 4.30 0.98
N ASP A 60 12.93 4.35 2.14
CA ASP A 60 13.49 4.15 3.48
C ASP A 60 12.35 3.79 4.44
N GLU A 61 12.62 3.71 5.75
CA GLU A 61 11.63 3.31 6.74
C GLU A 61 10.46 4.30 6.94
N ASN A 62 10.60 5.55 6.46
CA ASN A 62 9.60 6.60 6.65
C ASN A 62 8.80 6.87 5.38
N TYR A 63 9.47 6.88 4.23
CA TYR A 63 8.90 7.33 2.97
C TYR A 63 8.48 6.16 2.08
N GLY A 64 7.17 6.08 1.83
CA GLY A 64 6.56 5.00 1.03
C GLY A 64 5.44 5.49 0.13
N ILE A 65 5.23 4.76 -0.97
CA ILE A 65 4.18 5.01 -1.96
C ILE A 65 3.46 3.71 -2.24
N ALA A 66 2.13 3.76 -2.26
CA ALA A 66 1.28 2.69 -2.72
C ALA A 66 0.39 3.18 -3.87
N VAL A 67 0.20 2.34 -4.88
CA VAL A 67 -0.68 2.62 -6.02
C VAL A 67 -1.75 1.54 -6.10
N ALA A 68 -2.99 1.96 -6.30
CA ALA A 68 -4.14 1.08 -6.40
C ALA A 68 -4.85 1.22 -7.75
N ASP A 69 -5.82 0.35 -7.99
CA ASP A 69 -6.71 0.47 -9.15
C ASP A 69 -7.37 1.86 -9.22
N VAL A 70 -7.84 2.22 -10.42
CA VAL A 70 -8.52 3.51 -10.67
C VAL A 70 -7.61 4.73 -10.43
N GLY A 71 -6.28 4.51 -10.46
CA GLY A 71 -5.30 5.58 -10.42
C GLY A 71 -5.10 6.20 -9.03
N PHE A 72 -5.55 5.56 -7.95
CA PHE A 72 -5.29 6.05 -6.60
C PHE A 72 -3.81 5.92 -6.24
N ILE A 73 -3.20 7.02 -5.80
CA ILE A 73 -1.84 7.05 -5.26
C ILE A 73 -1.95 7.50 -3.80
N THR A 74 -1.31 6.78 -2.89
CA THR A 74 -1.19 7.20 -1.49
C THR A 74 0.27 7.18 -1.08
N ARG A 75 0.70 8.18 -0.30
CA ARG A 75 2.08 8.25 0.22
C ARG A 75 2.12 8.41 1.73
N THR A 76 3.20 7.96 2.33
CA THR A 76 3.53 8.20 3.73
C THR A 76 4.90 8.85 3.85
N GLU A 77 5.09 9.59 4.95
CA GLU A 77 6.37 10.18 5.36
C GLU A 77 6.76 9.76 6.79
N ASP A 78 6.00 8.82 7.39
CA ASP A 78 6.20 8.34 8.77
C ASP A 78 6.04 6.80 8.91
N GLY A 79 6.38 6.05 7.86
CA GLY A 79 6.38 4.59 7.86
C GLY A 79 4.98 3.97 7.73
N GLY A 80 4.00 4.78 7.37
CA GLY A 80 2.61 4.38 7.10
C GLY A 80 1.69 4.56 8.31
N LYS A 81 2.13 5.31 9.33
CA LYS A 81 1.23 5.74 10.42
C LYS A 81 0.19 6.72 9.88
N ASN A 82 0.60 7.58 8.95
CA ASN A 82 -0.28 8.51 8.25
C ASN A 82 -0.04 8.42 6.74
N TRP A 83 -0.95 7.73 6.06
CA TRP A 83 -1.03 7.77 4.60
C TRP A 83 -1.77 9.02 4.13
N GLN A 84 -1.37 9.56 2.99
CA GLN A 84 -1.97 10.72 2.36
C GLN A 84 -2.35 10.36 0.94
N LEU A 85 -3.66 10.28 0.69
CA LEU A 85 -4.19 10.11 -0.65
C LEU A 85 -3.81 11.34 -1.49
N ARG A 86 -3.29 11.07 -2.68
CA ARG A 86 -3.05 12.05 -3.73
C ARG A 86 -3.95 11.66 -4.89
N GLU A 87 -4.83 12.57 -5.29
CA GLU A 87 -5.54 12.44 -6.55
C GLU A 87 -4.49 12.53 -7.67
N SER A 88 -4.38 11.49 -8.49
CA SER A 88 -3.35 11.40 -9.54
C SER A 88 -3.63 12.35 -10.71
N GLY A 89 -4.73 13.11 -10.66
CA GLY A 89 -5.17 13.97 -11.77
C GLY A 89 -5.62 13.19 -13.01
N THR A 90 -5.73 11.86 -12.92
CA THR A 90 -6.16 10.98 -14.01
C THR A 90 -7.00 9.81 -13.45
N GLU A 91 -8.04 9.41 -14.17
CA GLU A 91 -8.85 8.22 -13.85
C GLU A 91 -8.26 6.93 -14.45
N ASN A 92 -7.07 7.00 -15.06
CA ASN A 92 -6.42 5.86 -15.72
C ASN A 92 -5.57 5.02 -14.75
N ASN A 93 -5.55 3.71 -14.98
CA ASN A 93 -4.72 2.77 -14.23
C ASN A 93 -3.23 3.08 -14.38
N LEU A 94 -2.55 3.31 -13.26
CA LEU A 94 -1.09 3.45 -13.20
C LEU A 94 -0.50 2.09 -12.83
N THR A 95 0.04 1.38 -13.82
CA THR A 95 0.81 0.16 -13.61
C THR A 95 2.31 0.51 -13.70
N SER A 96 3.12 0.02 -12.75
CA SER A 96 4.59 0.09 -12.88
C SER A 96 5.04 -0.93 -13.92
N MET A 97 6.00 -0.55 -14.77
CA MET A 97 6.71 -1.46 -15.67
C MET A 97 7.64 -2.40 -14.91
#